data_AF-A0A485BBN1-F1
#
_entry.id   AF-A0A485BBN1-F1
#
_cell.length_a   1.000
_cell.length_b   1.000
_cell.length_c   1.000
_cell.angle_alpha   90.00
_cell.angle_beta   90.00
_cell.angle_gamma   90.00
#
_symmetry.space_group_name_H-M   'P 1'
#
loop_
_entity.id
_entity.type
_entity.pdbx_description
1 polymer ?
#
loop_
_entity_poly.entity_id
_entity_poly.type
_entity_poly.pdbx_seq_one_letter_code
_entity_poly.pdbx_strand_id
1 'polypeptide(L)'
;MFFPTEFLNTNNNGEIADLSKFSADGSQLPGQYQVDIYVNDNYIKNRVVNFISLPVNSLSGVKDSSGLLPCLSLKDLSDAGVKTELFPGFELAAENNCIELTQYIPAAFYSFSISKLRLDVSIPQMYVRNTSQGYIDPTLWDNGITAAFLNYNLSGNNRVASTFNNKSYFLNLGSGVNIGPWRLRDYRAWNYYESQYGRRQQWQRINSYLERAVIPLKSTFIAGEGTTSGDIFDALRFRGIQLATDDNMYPDTMRGFAPVVRGTAESNAEVTIMQSGYTIYKTSVPPGPFEINDLNSMMASGDLNVTVKEASGQVRTFTVPYTSVPVLPAREPS
;
A
#
# COMPACT_ATOMS: atom_id res chain seq x y z
N MET A 1 -0.90 20.41 -42.05
CA MET A 1 -2.10 20.92 -42.76
C MET A 1 -1.92 22.42 -42.97
N PHE A 2 -2.10 22.98 -44.16
CA PHE A 2 -1.96 24.43 -44.38
C PHE A 2 -3.28 25.12 -44.03
N PHE A 3 -3.26 26.05 -43.07
CA PHE A 3 -4.41 26.87 -42.68
C PHE A 3 -4.23 28.29 -43.25
N PRO A 4 -4.95 28.67 -44.32
CA PRO A 4 -4.84 29.99 -44.89
C PRO A 4 -5.49 31.02 -43.94
N THR A 5 -4.67 31.89 -43.36
CA THR A 5 -5.07 32.89 -42.37
C THR A 5 -5.97 33.99 -42.95
N GLU A 6 -5.99 34.14 -44.28
CA GLU A 6 -6.85 35.04 -45.06
C GLU A 6 -8.35 34.72 -44.96
N PHE A 7 -8.73 33.53 -44.51
CA PHE A 7 -10.14 33.18 -44.25
C PHE A 7 -10.63 33.50 -42.84
N LEU A 8 -9.75 34.03 -41.96
CA LEU A 8 -10.14 34.47 -40.62
C LEU A 8 -10.58 35.92 -40.66
N ASN A 9 -11.89 36.14 -40.68
CA ASN A 9 -12.47 37.47 -40.59
C ASN A 9 -12.33 38.02 -39.16
N THR A 10 -11.27 38.77 -38.90
CA THR A 10 -11.12 39.56 -37.67
C THR A 10 -11.60 40.99 -37.96
N ASN A 11 -12.61 41.45 -37.23
CA ASN A 11 -13.17 42.81 -37.35
C ASN A 11 -12.19 43.94 -36.95
N ASN A 12 -10.90 43.64 -36.74
CA ASN A 12 -9.87 44.57 -36.30
C ASN A 12 -8.73 44.66 -37.33
N ASN A 13 -8.79 45.69 -38.18
CA ASN A 13 -7.68 46.37 -38.87
C ASN A 13 -6.40 45.56 -39.19
N GLY A 14 -6.51 44.35 -39.74
CA GLY A 14 -5.38 43.63 -40.34
C GLY A 14 -4.33 43.08 -39.36
N GLU A 15 -4.60 43.02 -38.06
CA GLU A 15 -3.77 42.22 -37.13
C GLU A 15 -4.10 40.74 -37.33
N ILE A 16 -3.39 40.12 -38.28
CA ILE A 16 -3.41 38.67 -38.49
C ILE A 16 -2.59 38.07 -37.36
N ALA A 17 -3.26 37.44 -36.38
CA ALA A 17 -2.59 36.68 -35.33
C ALA A 17 -1.66 35.63 -35.96
N ASP A 18 -0.44 35.48 -35.44
CA ASP A 18 0.50 34.47 -35.90
C ASP A 18 -0.01 33.07 -35.48
N LEU A 19 -0.64 32.38 -36.45
CA LEU A 19 -1.18 31.03 -36.26
C LEU A 19 -0.18 29.93 -36.65
N SER A 20 1.07 30.27 -36.98
CA SER A 20 2.11 29.28 -37.27
C SER A 20 2.33 28.33 -36.08
N LYS A 21 2.04 28.78 -34.85
CA LYS A 21 2.10 27.98 -33.63
C LYS A 21 0.91 27.04 -33.40
N PHE A 22 -0.12 27.09 -34.24
CA PHE A 22 -1.26 26.16 -34.21
C PHE A 22 -1.31 25.25 -35.46
N SER A 23 -0.41 25.46 -36.43
CA SER A 23 -0.39 24.73 -37.70
C SER A 23 0.47 23.46 -37.66
N ALA A 24 1.36 23.33 -36.67
CA ALA A 24 2.02 22.07 -36.33
C ALA A 24 1.09 21.23 -35.43
N ASP A 25 0.95 19.93 -35.73
CA ASP A 25 0.05 19.05 -34.99
C ASP A 25 0.44 19.00 -33.50
N GLY A 26 -0.40 19.62 -32.66
CA GLY A 26 -0.31 19.60 -31.21
C GLY A 26 0.53 20.69 -30.56
N SER A 27 1.17 21.61 -31.30
CA SER A 27 1.89 22.73 -30.68
C SER A 27 0.92 23.67 -29.97
N GLN A 28 1.25 24.03 -28.73
CA GLN A 28 0.41 24.89 -27.89
C GLN A 28 1.26 26.00 -27.27
N LEU A 29 0.61 27.12 -26.94
CA LEU A 29 1.27 28.23 -26.26
C LEU A 29 1.64 27.85 -24.82
N PRO A 30 2.82 28.27 -24.32
CA PRO A 30 3.13 28.17 -22.90
C PRO A 30 2.16 29.04 -22.10
N GLY A 31 1.84 28.61 -20.88
CA GLY A 31 0.89 29.31 -20.03
C GLY A 31 0.26 28.42 -18.97
N GLN A 32 -0.78 28.94 -18.34
CA GLN A 32 -1.50 28.26 -17.26
C GLN A 32 -2.70 27.50 -17.82
N TYR A 33 -2.78 26.21 -17.49
CA TYR A 33 -3.88 25.34 -17.88
C TYR A 33 -4.47 24.65 -16.66
N GLN A 34 -5.80 24.66 -16.53
CA GLN A 34 -6.50 23.82 -15.56
C GLN A 34 -6.48 22.39 -16.09
N VAL A 35 -5.81 21.47 -15.38
CA VAL A 35 -5.61 20.10 -15.84
C VAL A 35 -5.90 19.05 -14.77
N ASP A 36 -6.40 17.90 -15.21
CA ASP A 36 -6.43 16.68 -14.39
C ASP A 36 -5.05 16.00 -14.44
N ILE A 37 -4.44 15.82 -13.27
CA ILE A 37 -3.12 15.19 -13.15
C ILE A 37 -3.30 13.70 -12.83
N TYR A 38 -2.70 12.86 -13.67
CA TYR A 38 -2.64 11.42 -13.50
C TYR A 38 -1.19 10.96 -13.32
N VAL A 39 -0.94 10.04 -12.40
CA VAL A 39 0.37 9.38 -12.24
C VAL A 39 0.19 7.87 -12.42
N ASN A 40 0.85 7.30 -13.43
CA ASN A 40 0.67 5.90 -13.81
C ASN A 40 -0.81 5.49 -13.92
N ASP A 41 -1.60 6.29 -14.64
CA ASP A 41 -3.05 6.14 -14.82
C ASP A 41 -3.95 6.34 -13.58
N ASN A 42 -3.37 6.65 -12.41
CA ASN A 42 -4.13 7.00 -11.21
C ASN A 42 -4.40 8.49 -11.15
N TYR A 43 -5.68 8.88 -11.01
CA TYR A 43 -6.07 10.28 -10.80
C TYR A 43 -5.55 10.78 -9.46
N ILE A 44 -4.85 11.93 -9.47
CA ILE A 44 -4.32 12.56 -8.26
C ILE A 44 -5.18 13.76 -7.84
N LYS A 45 -5.29 14.76 -8.72
CA LYS A 45 -6.01 16.02 -8.46
C LYS A 45 -6.23 16.82 -9.74
N ASN A 46 -7.19 17.74 -9.69
CA ASN A 46 -7.42 18.78 -10.69
C ASN A 46 -6.85 20.11 -10.19
N ARG A 47 -6.00 20.78 -10.98
CA ARG A 47 -5.47 22.11 -10.63
C ARG A 47 -4.94 22.89 -11.83
N VAL A 48 -4.68 24.18 -11.64
CA VAL A 48 -3.89 25.00 -12.57
C VAL A 48 -2.43 24.55 -12.53
N VAL A 49 -1.87 24.22 -13.69
CA VAL A 49 -0.44 23.94 -13.90
C VAL A 49 0.11 24.95 -14.88
N ASN A 50 1.28 25.51 -14.57
CA ASN A 50 2.03 26.36 -15.50
C ASN A 50 2.86 25.48 -16.43
N PHE A 51 2.82 25.76 -17.72
CA PHE A 51 3.55 25.05 -18.76
C PHE A 51 4.53 25.99 -19.44
N ILE A 52 5.81 25.59 -19.51
CA ILE A 52 6.87 26.37 -20.16
C ILE A 52 7.28 25.72 -21.47
N SER A 53 7.69 26.54 -22.44
CA SER A 53 8.19 26.04 -23.72
C SER A 53 9.55 25.37 -23.52
N LEU A 54 9.71 24.16 -24.02
CA LEU A 54 11.03 23.55 -24.15
C LEU A 54 11.77 24.15 -25.36
N PRO A 55 13.10 24.32 -25.30
CA PRO A 55 13.90 24.63 -26.48
C PRO A 55 13.70 23.58 -27.57
N VAL A 56 13.76 24.00 -28.83
CA VAL A 56 13.72 23.08 -29.98
C VAL A 56 14.90 22.10 -29.82
N ASN A 57 14.59 20.79 -29.77
CA ASN A 57 15.51 19.67 -29.51
C ASN A 57 15.81 19.30 -28.04
N SER A 58 15.14 19.92 -27.06
CA SER A 58 15.18 19.49 -25.66
C SER A 58 14.07 18.48 -25.39
N LEU A 59 14.34 17.18 -25.56
CA LEU A 59 13.39 16.12 -25.25
C LEU A 59 14.09 15.02 -24.49
N SER A 60 14.25 15.20 -23.18
CA SER A 60 14.63 14.06 -22.35
C SER A 60 13.43 13.37 -21.74
N GLY A 61 12.21 13.92 -21.77
CA GLY A 61 11.08 13.35 -21.02
C GLY A 61 9.66 13.80 -21.34
N VAL A 62 9.42 14.59 -22.40
CA VAL A 62 8.05 14.91 -22.84
C VAL A 62 7.71 14.01 -24.03
N LYS A 63 6.64 13.22 -23.93
CA LYS A 63 6.18 12.26 -24.95
C LYS A 63 4.86 12.68 -25.59
N ASP A 64 4.65 13.98 -25.71
CA ASP A 64 3.54 14.58 -26.46
C ASP A 64 4.07 15.55 -27.52
N SER A 65 3.19 16.07 -28.35
CA SER A 65 3.51 17.02 -29.41
C SER A 65 3.32 18.49 -29.00
N SER A 66 3.06 18.77 -27.72
CA SER A 66 2.84 20.13 -27.22
C SER A 66 4.10 20.99 -27.20
N GLY A 67 5.26 20.35 -27.02
CA GLY A 67 6.53 21.07 -26.79
C GLY A 67 6.56 21.80 -25.45
N LEU A 68 5.65 21.46 -24.53
CA LEU A 68 5.49 22.10 -23.24
C LEU A 68 5.97 21.19 -22.10
N LEU A 69 6.72 21.77 -21.16
CA LEU A 69 7.08 21.12 -19.90
C LEU A 69 6.12 21.58 -18.80
N PRO A 70 5.45 20.66 -18.08
CA PRO A 70 4.67 21.03 -16.90
C PRO A 70 5.58 21.42 -15.73
N CYS A 71 5.24 22.51 -15.07
CA CYS A 71 5.91 22.93 -13.85
C CYS A 71 5.28 22.27 -12.63
N LEU A 72 5.84 21.12 -12.23
CA LEU A 72 5.51 20.42 -10.99
C LEU A 72 6.60 20.63 -9.94
N SER A 73 6.17 20.97 -8.73
CA SER A 73 7.06 21.10 -7.56
C SER A 73 7.42 19.73 -6.98
N LEU A 74 8.47 19.69 -6.15
CA LEU A 74 8.84 18.49 -5.39
C LEU A 74 7.67 17.99 -4.52
N LYS A 75 6.93 18.92 -3.91
CA LYS A 75 5.72 18.62 -3.15
C LYS A 75 4.65 17.97 -4.02
N ASP A 76 4.45 18.44 -5.24
CA ASP A 76 3.47 17.83 -6.15
C ASP A 76 3.80 16.37 -6.48
N LEU A 77 5.09 16.06 -6.66
CA LEU A 77 5.55 14.69 -6.89
C LEU A 77 5.42 13.82 -5.64
N SER A 78 5.81 14.33 -4.47
CA SER A 78 5.66 13.62 -3.19
C SER A 78 4.19 13.34 -2.86
N ASP A 79 3.31 14.33 -3.04
CA ASP A 79 1.85 14.19 -2.82
C ASP A 79 1.23 13.19 -3.80
N ALA A 80 1.80 13.05 -5.01
CA ALA A 80 1.45 12.04 -5.99
C ALA A 80 2.03 10.64 -5.69
N GLY A 81 2.75 10.48 -4.59
CA GLY A 81 3.31 9.21 -4.15
C GLY A 81 4.71 8.89 -4.71
N VAL A 82 5.38 9.82 -5.38
CA VAL A 82 6.76 9.62 -5.84
C VAL A 82 7.71 9.61 -4.64
N LYS A 83 8.65 8.65 -4.61
CA LYS A 83 9.70 8.54 -3.59
C LYS A 83 10.79 9.59 -3.82
N THR A 84 10.48 10.86 -3.56
CA THR A 84 11.38 12.00 -3.79
C THR A 84 12.68 11.92 -3.01
N GLU A 85 12.67 11.24 -1.86
CA GLU A 85 13.80 10.96 -0.99
C GLU A 85 14.94 10.17 -1.67
N LEU A 86 14.64 9.45 -2.75
CA LEU A 86 15.64 8.71 -3.53
C LEU A 86 16.45 9.61 -4.48
N PHE A 87 16.04 10.87 -4.66
CA PHE A 87 16.61 11.79 -5.64
C PHE A 87 17.03 13.12 -4.99
N PRO A 88 18.18 13.18 -4.30
CA PRO A 88 18.66 14.40 -3.63
C PRO A 88 18.78 15.61 -4.56
N GLY A 89 19.02 15.38 -5.87
CA GLY A 89 19.07 16.43 -6.89
C GLY A 89 17.75 17.18 -7.11
N PHE A 90 16.60 16.62 -6.69
CA PHE A 90 15.32 17.30 -6.76
C PHE A 90 15.25 18.55 -5.87
N GLU A 91 15.94 18.55 -4.71
CA GLU A 91 15.97 19.71 -3.83
C GLU A 91 16.70 20.90 -4.49
N LEU A 92 17.72 20.62 -5.31
CA LEU A 92 18.47 21.64 -6.05
C LEU A 92 17.67 22.17 -7.26
N ALA A 93 16.83 21.34 -7.88
CA ALA A 93 15.93 21.75 -8.96
C ALA A 93 14.62 22.40 -8.48
N ALA A 94 14.33 22.36 -7.17
CA ALA A 94 13.09 22.88 -6.61
C ALA A 94 12.97 24.41 -6.70
N GLU A 95 14.07 25.14 -6.91
CA GLU A 95 14.05 26.61 -7.00
C GLU A 95 13.12 27.15 -8.10
N ASN A 96 12.93 26.40 -9.19
CA ASN A 96 12.11 26.83 -10.33
C ASN A 96 10.75 26.13 -10.44
N ASN A 97 10.40 25.20 -9.53
CA ASN A 97 9.14 24.43 -9.57
C ASN A 97 8.81 23.73 -10.91
N CYS A 98 9.81 23.46 -11.76
CA CYS A 98 9.64 22.78 -13.04
C CYS A 98 10.63 21.61 -13.14
N ILE A 99 10.35 20.54 -12.40
CA ILE A 99 11.24 19.37 -12.36
C ILE A 99 11.12 18.58 -13.67
N GLU A 100 12.20 18.54 -14.44
CA GLU A 100 12.35 17.65 -15.59
C GLU A 100 12.66 16.23 -15.09
N LEU A 101 11.62 15.39 -14.95
CA LEU A 101 11.73 14.07 -14.31
C LEU A 101 12.85 13.23 -14.87
N THR A 102 13.08 13.28 -16.18
CA THR A 102 14.03 12.41 -16.87
C THR A 102 15.49 12.73 -16.67
N GLN A 103 15.81 13.92 -16.15
CA GLN A 103 17.16 14.20 -15.67
C GLN A 103 17.52 13.36 -14.43
N TYR A 104 16.51 12.91 -13.67
CA TYR A 104 16.70 12.25 -12.38
C TYR A 104 16.17 10.81 -12.35
N ILE A 105 15.09 10.55 -13.09
CA ILE A 105 14.37 9.27 -13.14
C ILE A 105 14.39 8.77 -14.58
N PRO A 106 15.29 7.82 -14.92
CA PRO A 106 15.31 7.19 -16.24
C PRO A 106 13.95 6.57 -16.58
N ALA A 107 13.54 6.70 -17.84
CA ALA A 107 12.26 6.21 -18.37
C ALA A 107 10.97 6.87 -17.84
N ALA A 108 11.06 7.84 -16.92
CA ALA A 108 9.92 8.70 -16.60
C ALA A 108 9.54 9.57 -17.80
N PHE A 109 8.29 10.05 -17.88
CA PHE A 109 7.92 11.06 -18.87
C PHE A 109 6.64 11.80 -18.49
N TYR A 110 6.45 12.95 -19.14
CA TYR A 110 5.21 13.71 -19.16
C TYR A 110 4.51 13.57 -20.51
N SER A 111 3.18 13.55 -20.49
CA SER A 111 2.34 13.59 -21.69
C SER A 111 1.10 14.44 -21.42
N PHE A 112 1.04 15.62 -22.02
CA PHE A 112 -0.06 16.56 -21.91
C PHE A 112 -1.03 16.43 -23.09
N SER A 113 -2.24 15.93 -22.79
CA SER A 113 -3.36 15.85 -23.72
C SER A 113 -4.22 17.11 -23.61
N ILE A 114 -3.91 18.13 -24.41
CA ILE A 114 -4.64 19.41 -24.42
C ILE A 114 -6.15 19.25 -24.66
N SER A 115 -6.55 18.39 -25.59
CA SER A 115 -7.96 18.17 -25.94
C SER A 115 -8.80 17.58 -24.81
N LYS A 116 -8.13 16.96 -23.82
CA LYS A 116 -8.74 16.38 -22.62
C LYS A 116 -8.44 17.18 -21.35
N LEU A 117 -7.60 18.21 -21.45
CA LEU A 117 -7.01 18.90 -20.29
C LEU A 117 -6.44 17.91 -19.26
N ARG A 118 -5.73 16.88 -19.74
CA ARG A 118 -5.17 15.80 -18.92
C ARG A 118 -3.65 15.80 -19.01
N LEU A 119 -2.97 15.82 -17.86
CA LEU A 119 -1.54 15.64 -17.74
C LEU A 119 -1.24 14.25 -17.20
N ASP A 120 -0.64 13.41 -18.03
CA ASP A 120 -0.14 12.09 -17.65
C ASP A 120 1.34 12.19 -17.25
N VAL A 121 1.64 11.69 -16.05
CA VAL A 121 2.98 11.56 -15.51
C VAL A 121 3.29 10.06 -15.39
N SER A 122 4.19 9.55 -16.21
CA SER A 122 4.62 8.16 -16.12
C SER A 122 5.95 8.08 -15.39
N ILE A 123 6.01 7.25 -14.36
CA ILE A 123 7.19 7.08 -13.50
C ILE A 123 7.36 5.58 -13.29
N PRO A 124 8.58 5.01 -13.46
CA PRO A 124 8.82 3.61 -13.19
C PRO A 124 8.32 3.23 -11.78
N GLN A 125 7.60 2.11 -11.68
CA GLN A 125 6.85 1.77 -10.46
C GLN A 125 7.76 1.65 -9.24
N MET A 126 9.03 1.27 -9.41
CA MET A 126 10.02 1.19 -8.32
C MET A 126 10.21 2.53 -7.57
N TYR A 127 9.94 3.66 -8.23
CA TYR A 127 10.09 5.01 -7.67
C TYR A 127 8.77 5.63 -7.20
N VAL A 128 7.67 4.89 -7.27
CA VAL A 128 6.37 5.30 -6.73
C VAL A 128 6.08 4.45 -5.49
N ARG A 129 5.51 5.05 -4.45
CA ARG A 129 5.08 4.33 -3.26
C ARG A 129 3.99 3.36 -3.66
N ASN A 130 4.27 2.07 -3.49
CA ASN A 130 3.33 1.02 -3.80
C ASN A 130 2.19 1.09 -2.78
N THR A 131 0.97 1.33 -3.24
CA THR A 131 -0.22 1.03 -2.44
C THR A 131 -0.48 -0.46 -2.62
N SER A 132 0.19 -1.30 -1.81
CA SER A 132 -0.07 -2.74 -1.82
C SER A 132 -1.56 -2.99 -1.84
N GLN A 133 -2.02 -3.94 -2.65
CA GLN A 133 -3.45 -4.23 -2.74
C GLN A 133 -4.03 -4.49 -1.34
N GLY A 134 -5.05 -3.72 -0.96
CA GLY A 134 -5.65 -3.75 0.38
C GLY A 134 -5.01 -2.82 1.43
N TYR A 135 -4.08 -1.94 1.04
CA TYR A 135 -3.55 -0.90 1.94
C TYR A 135 -4.64 0.08 2.39
N ILE A 136 -4.66 0.35 3.70
CA ILE A 136 -5.55 1.32 4.33
C ILE A 136 -4.67 2.28 5.12
N ASP A 137 -4.82 3.58 4.84
CA ASP A 137 -4.11 4.63 5.57
C ASP A 137 -4.40 4.54 7.08
N PRO A 138 -3.38 4.51 7.96
CA PRO A 138 -3.58 4.43 9.40
C PRO A 138 -4.40 5.59 10.00
N THR A 139 -4.49 6.74 9.32
CA THR A 139 -5.38 7.85 9.72
C THR A 139 -6.86 7.50 9.62
N LEU A 140 -7.21 6.47 8.83
CA LEU A 140 -8.58 5.95 8.71
C LEU A 140 -8.90 4.88 9.77
N TRP A 141 -7.94 4.48 10.61
CA TRP A 141 -8.16 3.44 11.60
C TRP A 141 -8.93 3.97 12.81
N ASP A 142 -10.07 3.33 13.11
CA ASP A 142 -10.91 3.70 14.24
C ASP A 142 -10.47 2.98 15.52
N ASN A 143 -10.40 3.72 16.63
CA ASN A 143 -10.16 3.15 17.96
C ASN A 143 -11.41 2.45 18.53
N GLY A 144 -12.56 2.64 17.90
CA GLY A 144 -13.85 2.14 18.34
C GLY A 144 -14.46 3.02 19.43
N ILE A 145 -15.55 2.52 20.02
CA ILE A 145 -16.30 3.25 21.05
C ILE A 145 -15.88 2.85 22.46
N THR A 146 -16.09 3.76 23.40
CA THR A 146 -16.01 3.46 24.84
C THR A 146 -17.15 2.51 25.22
N ALA A 147 -16.80 1.31 25.69
CA ALA A 147 -17.77 0.29 26.05
C ALA A 147 -17.23 -0.66 27.12
N ALA A 148 -18.12 -1.21 27.93
CA ALA A 148 -17.83 -2.32 28.84
C ALA A 148 -18.68 -3.53 28.44
N PHE A 149 -18.11 -4.73 28.49
CA PHE A 149 -18.79 -5.96 28.11
C PHE A 149 -18.34 -7.15 28.96
N LEU A 150 -19.20 -8.17 29.00
CA LEU A 150 -18.96 -9.43 29.70
C LEU A 150 -19.41 -10.58 28.81
N ASN A 151 -18.48 -11.48 28.52
CA ASN A 151 -18.73 -12.75 27.88
C ASN A 151 -18.70 -13.86 28.94
N TYR A 152 -19.67 -14.77 28.89
CA TYR A 152 -19.72 -15.90 29.81
C TYR A 152 -20.00 -17.21 29.06
N ASN A 153 -19.36 -18.29 29.52
CA ASN A 153 -19.66 -19.64 29.10
C ASN A 153 -19.80 -20.52 30.33
N LEU A 154 -21.02 -21.00 30.59
CA LEU A 154 -21.34 -21.88 31.71
C LEU A 154 -21.65 -23.28 31.16
N SER A 155 -20.93 -24.27 31.68
CA SER A 155 -21.16 -25.68 31.39
C SER A 155 -21.26 -26.48 32.67
N GLY A 156 -21.98 -27.61 32.62
CA GLY A 156 -22.24 -28.41 33.80
C GLY A 156 -22.59 -29.85 33.48
N ASN A 157 -22.29 -30.74 34.42
CA ASN A 157 -22.66 -32.14 34.36
C ASN A 157 -23.07 -32.64 35.75
N ASN A 158 -24.21 -33.33 35.79
CA ASN A 158 -24.70 -34.03 36.97
C ASN A 158 -24.71 -35.52 36.66
N ARG A 159 -23.87 -36.29 37.37
CA ARG A 159 -23.80 -37.74 37.22
C ARG A 159 -24.44 -38.40 38.43
N VAL A 160 -25.57 -39.07 38.20
CA VAL A 160 -26.26 -39.87 39.20
C VAL A 160 -26.01 -41.35 38.92
N ALA A 161 -25.52 -42.07 39.92
CA ALA A 161 -25.37 -43.53 39.92
C ALA A 161 -25.96 -44.09 41.21
N SER A 162 -26.21 -45.40 41.26
CA SER A 162 -26.86 -46.06 42.41
C SER A 162 -26.16 -45.81 43.75
N THR A 163 -24.84 -45.59 43.73
CA THR A 163 -24.00 -45.41 44.92
C THR A 163 -23.33 -44.04 45.01
N PHE A 164 -23.41 -43.18 43.98
CA PHE A 164 -22.70 -41.88 43.98
C PHE A 164 -23.47 -40.82 43.18
N ASN A 165 -23.43 -39.58 43.67
CA ASN A 165 -23.91 -38.40 42.96
C ASN A 165 -22.78 -37.37 42.86
N ASN A 166 -22.38 -37.03 41.63
CA ASN A 166 -21.31 -36.06 41.38
C ASN A 166 -21.85 -34.90 40.54
N LYS A 167 -21.51 -33.68 40.94
CA LYS A 167 -21.84 -32.47 40.20
C LYS A 167 -20.55 -31.73 39.83
N SER A 168 -20.48 -31.28 38.59
CA SER A 168 -19.37 -30.47 38.09
C SER A 168 -19.93 -29.28 37.34
N TYR A 169 -19.53 -28.07 37.71
CA TYR A 169 -19.86 -26.85 36.98
C TYR A 169 -18.58 -26.08 36.64
N PHE A 170 -18.53 -25.54 35.44
CA PHE A 170 -17.44 -24.74 34.93
C PHE A 170 -18.00 -23.46 34.32
N LEU A 171 -17.51 -22.31 34.78
CA LEU A 171 -17.86 -21.01 34.25
C LEU A 171 -16.58 -20.31 33.77
N ASN A 172 -16.53 -19.93 32.50
CA ASN A 172 -15.52 -19.03 31.96
C ASN A 172 -16.12 -17.63 31.82
N LEU A 173 -15.45 -16.62 32.37
CA LEU A 173 -15.81 -15.21 32.26
C LEU A 173 -14.70 -14.46 31.56
N GLY A 174 -15.03 -13.78 30.47
CA GLY A 174 -14.18 -12.79 29.81
C GLY A 174 -14.80 -11.42 29.93
N SER A 175 -14.20 -10.54 30.72
CA SER A 175 -14.66 -9.16 30.89
C SER A 175 -13.73 -8.19 30.16
N GLY A 176 -14.29 -7.09 29.67
CA GLY A 176 -13.51 -6.10 28.94
C GLY A 176 -14.07 -4.70 29.07
N VAL A 177 -13.16 -3.72 29.06
CA VAL A 177 -13.47 -2.30 28.99
C VAL A 177 -12.60 -1.69 27.89
N ASN A 178 -13.22 -0.92 26.99
CA ASN A 178 -12.55 -0.15 25.95
C ASN A 178 -12.71 1.34 26.28
N ILE A 179 -11.62 2.11 26.26
CA ILE A 179 -11.64 3.57 26.41
C ILE A 179 -10.61 4.15 25.43
N GLY A 180 -11.10 4.75 24.33
CA GLY A 180 -10.24 5.18 23.23
C GLY A 180 -9.36 4.01 22.73
N PRO A 181 -8.04 4.18 22.55
CA PRO A 181 -7.16 3.12 22.04
C PRO A 181 -6.84 2.01 23.07
N TRP A 182 -7.26 2.19 24.33
CA TRP A 182 -6.93 1.28 25.43
C TRP A 182 -8.00 0.21 25.60
N ARG A 183 -7.54 -1.03 25.72
CA ARG A 183 -8.39 -2.21 25.88
C ARG A 183 -7.94 -2.94 27.13
N LEU A 184 -8.76 -2.93 28.17
CA LEU A 184 -8.56 -3.74 29.37
C LEU A 184 -9.29 -5.06 29.19
N ARG A 185 -8.62 -6.17 29.51
CA ARG A 185 -9.18 -7.53 29.44
C ARG A 185 -8.88 -8.28 30.74
N ASP A 186 -9.85 -9.04 31.23
CA ASP A 186 -9.69 -9.93 32.38
C ASP A 186 -10.48 -11.22 32.14
N TYR A 187 -9.77 -12.35 32.17
CA TYR A 187 -10.33 -13.68 31.97
C TYR A 187 -10.18 -14.53 33.24
N ARG A 188 -11.30 -15.11 33.68
CA ARG A 188 -11.37 -15.93 34.89
C ARG A 188 -12.18 -17.18 34.66
N ALA A 189 -11.73 -18.28 35.25
CA ALA A 189 -12.48 -19.52 35.31
C ALA A 189 -12.94 -19.78 36.75
N TRP A 190 -14.19 -20.21 36.90
CA TRP A 190 -14.71 -20.75 38.13
C TRP A 190 -15.00 -22.23 37.94
N ASN A 191 -14.48 -23.03 38.86
CA ASN A 191 -14.67 -24.47 38.87
C ASN A 191 -15.39 -24.86 40.16
N TYR A 192 -16.44 -25.65 40.02
CA TYR A 192 -17.15 -26.28 41.12
C TYR A 192 -17.19 -27.78 40.90
N TYR A 193 -16.85 -28.53 41.94
CA TYR A 193 -16.96 -29.98 41.97
C TYR A 193 -17.53 -30.42 43.31
N GLU A 194 -18.53 -31.30 43.28
CA GLU A 194 -19.15 -31.90 44.45
C GLU A 194 -19.27 -33.40 44.25
N SER A 195 -18.87 -34.15 45.27
CA SER A 195 -19.00 -35.61 45.32
C SER A 195 -19.27 -36.06 46.76
N GLN A 196 -19.51 -37.35 46.96
CA GLN A 196 -19.64 -37.96 48.29
C GLN A 196 -18.42 -37.74 49.22
N TYR A 197 -17.25 -37.44 48.65
CA TYR A 197 -16.01 -37.20 49.39
C TYR A 197 -15.78 -35.73 49.72
N GLY A 198 -16.66 -34.83 49.28
CA GLY A 198 -16.59 -33.41 49.59
C GLY A 198 -16.84 -32.50 48.39
N ARG A 199 -16.70 -31.20 48.65
CA ARG A 199 -16.98 -30.11 47.73
C ARG A 199 -15.75 -29.23 47.56
N ARG A 200 -15.41 -28.90 46.32
CA ARG A 200 -14.35 -27.96 45.95
C ARG A 200 -14.91 -26.86 45.06
N GLN A 201 -14.56 -25.62 45.38
CA GLN A 201 -14.89 -24.46 44.59
C GLN A 201 -13.65 -23.58 44.49
N GLN A 202 -13.30 -23.13 43.29
CA GLN A 202 -12.15 -22.26 43.08
C GLN A 202 -12.40 -21.27 41.94
N TRP A 203 -11.97 -20.03 42.16
CA TRP A 203 -11.77 -19.05 41.11
C TRP A 203 -10.30 -19.06 40.70
N GLN A 204 -10.05 -19.09 39.40
CA GLN A 204 -8.72 -19.06 38.80
C GLN A 204 -8.65 -17.88 37.85
N ARG A 205 -7.63 -17.03 38.00
CA ARG A 205 -7.34 -15.96 37.07
C ARG A 205 -6.46 -16.50 35.96
N ILE A 206 -6.89 -16.37 34.71
CA ILE A 206 -6.17 -16.88 33.54
C ILE A 206 -5.17 -15.83 33.07
N ASN A 207 -5.65 -14.60 32.86
CA ASN A 207 -4.87 -13.40 32.57
C ASN A 207 -5.70 -12.14 32.81
N SER A 208 -5.01 -11.07 33.21
CA SER A 208 -5.53 -9.70 33.21
C SER A 208 -4.47 -8.78 32.63
N TYR A 209 -4.82 -8.02 31.61
CA TYR A 209 -3.88 -7.16 30.91
C TYR A 209 -4.56 -5.96 30.26
N LEU A 210 -3.75 -4.93 30.05
CA LEU A 210 -4.08 -3.72 29.31
C LEU A 210 -3.31 -3.77 27.98
N GLU A 211 -4.01 -3.65 26.86
CA GLU A 211 -3.40 -3.63 25.53
C GLU A 211 -3.72 -2.32 24.79
N ARG A 212 -2.82 -1.92 23.89
CA ARG A 212 -2.99 -0.78 22.99
C ARG A 212 -2.14 -0.95 21.72
N ALA A 213 -2.72 -0.64 20.57
CA ALA A 213 -1.98 -0.49 19.32
C ALA A 213 -1.10 0.79 19.34
N VAL A 214 0.16 0.64 18.94
CA VAL A 214 1.15 1.70 18.74
C VAL A 214 1.41 1.83 17.24
N ILE A 215 0.50 2.54 16.57
CA ILE A 215 0.43 2.65 15.10
C ILE A 215 1.76 3.05 14.44
N PRO A 216 2.51 4.07 14.91
CA PRO A 216 3.77 4.47 14.28
C PRO A 216 4.84 3.37 14.28
N LEU A 217 4.75 2.43 15.22
CA LEU A 217 5.67 1.30 15.36
C LEU A 217 5.09 0.00 14.78
N LYS A 218 3.87 0.04 14.22
CA LYS A 218 3.12 -1.15 13.78
C LYS A 218 3.15 -2.29 14.80
N SER A 219 3.01 -1.92 16.07
CA SER A 219 3.24 -2.80 17.21
C SER A 219 2.09 -2.74 18.20
N THR A 220 1.89 -3.81 18.95
CA THR A 220 0.95 -3.89 20.06
C THR A 220 1.71 -3.84 21.39
N PHE A 221 1.31 -2.89 22.24
CA PHE A 221 1.79 -2.76 23.61
C PHE A 221 0.86 -3.53 24.55
N ILE A 222 1.43 -4.33 25.45
CA ILE A 222 0.73 -5.09 26.48
C ILE A 222 1.38 -4.83 27.84
N ALA A 223 0.57 -4.52 28.85
CA ALA A 223 0.98 -4.44 30.24
C ALA A 223 0.08 -5.33 31.11
N GLY A 224 0.66 -6.24 31.88
CA GLY A 224 -0.07 -7.22 32.68
C GLY A 224 0.37 -8.64 32.40
N GLU A 225 -0.57 -9.58 32.43
CA GLU A 225 -0.31 -11.01 32.22
C GLU A 225 -0.44 -11.38 30.73
N GLY A 226 0.65 -11.86 30.14
CA GLY A 226 0.75 -12.18 28.71
C GLY A 226 1.57 -13.46 28.45
N THR A 227 1.74 -13.79 27.18
CA THR A 227 2.60 -14.89 26.72
C THR A 227 3.43 -14.40 25.53
N THR A 228 4.72 -14.73 25.50
CA THR A 228 5.60 -14.36 24.37
C THR A 228 5.29 -15.19 23.13
N SER A 229 5.77 -14.78 21.95
CA SER A 229 5.70 -15.64 20.76
C SER A 229 6.60 -16.88 20.93
N GLY A 230 6.24 -17.93 20.20
CA GLY A 230 6.93 -19.22 20.21
C GLY A 230 7.85 -19.43 19.00
N ASP A 231 8.17 -18.37 18.25
CA ASP A 231 8.73 -18.51 16.90
C ASP A 231 10.22 -18.89 16.90
N ILE A 232 10.96 -18.44 17.93
CA ILE A 232 12.40 -18.70 18.10
C ILE A 232 12.67 -19.52 19.37
N PHE A 233 11.99 -19.18 20.46
CA PHE A 233 12.10 -19.86 21.76
C PHE A 233 10.73 -20.36 22.20
N ASP A 234 10.71 -21.26 23.17
CA ASP A 234 9.46 -21.69 23.79
C ASP A 234 8.68 -20.49 24.34
N ALA A 235 7.36 -20.50 24.13
CA ALA A 235 6.48 -19.44 24.59
C ALA A 235 6.44 -19.40 26.13
N LEU A 236 6.77 -18.25 26.71
CA LEU A 236 6.83 -18.03 28.15
C LEU A 236 5.67 -17.16 28.61
N ARG A 237 5.00 -17.59 29.68
CA ARG A 237 4.02 -16.77 30.40
C ARG A 237 4.75 -15.76 31.27
N PHE A 238 4.30 -14.50 31.23
CA PHE A 238 4.91 -13.44 32.02
C PHE A 238 3.84 -12.54 32.66
N ARG A 239 4.26 -11.79 33.68
CA ARG A 239 3.56 -10.61 34.16
C ARG A 239 4.51 -9.42 34.09
N GLY A 240 4.24 -8.47 33.20
CA GLY A 240 5.18 -7.40 32.90
C GLY A 240 4.70 -6.54 31.74
N ILE A 241 5.64 -6.07 30.93
CA ILE A 241 5.39 -5.22 29.77
C ILE A 241 5.97 -5.90 28.54
N GLN A 242 5.24 -5.85 27.43
CA GLN A 242 5.67 -6.30 26.12
C GLN A 242 5.31 -5.25 25.07
N LEU A 243 6.22 -5.01 24.14
CA LEU A 243 5.97 -4.29 22.89
C LEU A 243 6.43 -5.21 21.77
N ALA A 244 5.52 -5.61 20.90
CA ALA A 244 5.80 -6.53 19.81
C ALA A 244 5.13 -6.05 18.52
N THR A 245 5.79 -6.25 17.38
CA THR A 245 5.22 -6.00 16.06
C THR A 245 3.95 -6.83 15.89
N ASP A 246 2.93 -6.23 15.28
CA ASP A 246 1.64 -6.88 15.02
C ASP A 246 1.44 -6.99 13.50
N ASP A 247 1.56 -8.21 12.98
CA ASP A 247 1.42 -8.48 11.55
C ASP A 247 0.02 -8.14 11.01
N ASN A 248 -1.00 -8.02 11.87
CA ASN A 248 -2.33 -7.59 11.45
C ASN A 248 -2.40 -6.09 11.11
N MET A 249 -1.37 -5.32 11.45
CA MET A 249 -1.22 -3.93 11.02
C MET A 249 -0.65 -3.78 9.61
N TYR A 250 -0.25 -4.89 8.98
CA TYR A 250 0.19 -4.93 7.59
C TYR A 250 -0.92 -5.45 6.69
N PRO A 251 -1.05 -4.92 5.46
CA PRO A 251 -1.87 -5.50 4.41
C PRO A 251 -1.61 -6.99 4.23
N ASP A 252 -2.67 -7.73 3.92
CA ASP A 252 -2.63 -9.18 3.75
C ASP A 252 -1.55 -9.66 2.78
N THR A 253 -1.32 -8.90 1.71
CA THR A 253 -0.30 -9.12 0.67
C THR A 253 1.14 -9.01 1.16
N MET A 254 1.36 -8.41 2.34
CA MET A 254 2.66 -8.30 3.00
C MET A 254 2.81 -9.21 4.22
N ARG A 255 1.77 -9.98 4.57
CA ARG A 255 1.85 -10.94 5.67
C ARG A 255 2.59 -12.20 5.21
N GLY A 256 3.64 -12.56 5.95
CA GLY A 256 4.50 -13.70 5.65
C GLY A 256 5.54 -13.41 4.55
N PHE A 257 6.44 -14.37 4.36
CA PHE A 257 7.48 -14.26 3.35
C PHE A 257 6.96 -14.60 1.95
N ALA A 258 7.31 -13.77 0.98
CA ALA A 258 7.28 -14.10 -0.44
C ALA A 258 8.46 -13.35 -1.11
N PRO A 259 9.03 -13.85 -2.21
CA PRO A 259 10.20 -13.26 -2.83
C PRO A 259 9.80 -11.98 -3.56
N VAL A 260 10.68 -10.99 -3.55
CA VAL A 260 10.44 -9.74 -4.29
C VAL A 260 10.82 -9.96 -5.75
N VAL A 261 9.87 -9.72 -6.67
CA VAL A 261 10.10 -9.87 -8.11
C VAL A 261 10.53 -8.51 -8.68
N ARG A 262 11.76 -8.44 -9.20
CA ARG A 262 12.31 -7.25 -9.84
C ARG A 262 12.49 -7.50 -11.33
N GLY A 263 12.27 -6.46 -12.13
CA GLY A 263 12.49 -6.50 -13.56
C GLY A 263 12.48 -5.11 -14.18
N THR A 264 12.63 -5.06 -15.50
CA THR A 264 12.55 -3.83 -16.30
C THR A 264 11.59 -4.05 -17.45
N ALA A 265 10.68 -3.11 -17.66
CA ALA A 265 9.81 -3.04 -18.82
C ALA A 265 10.31 -1.99 -19.80
N GLU A 266 10.25 -2.27 -21.11
CA GLU A 266 10.64 -1.30 -22.15
C GLU A 266 9.51 -0.36 -22.53
N SER A 267 8.27 -0.80 -22.31
CA SER A 267 7.04 -0.08 -22.58
C SER A 267 6.02 -0.29 -21.45
N ASN A 268 4.78 0.18 -21.64
CA ASN A 268 3.69 -0.24 -20.75
C ASN A 268 3.51 -1.74 -20.92
N ALA A 269 3.86 -2.50 -19.88
CA ALA A 269 3.94 -3.95 -19.94
C ALA A 269 2.97 -4.61 -18.96
N GLU A 270 2.41 -5.74 -19.38
CA GLU A 270 1.63 -6.61 -18.52
C GLU A 270 2.56 -7.63 -17.86
N VAL A 271 2.68 -7.58 -16.53
CA VAL A 271 3.45 -8.55 -15.74
C VAL A 271 2.49 -9.59 -15.17
N THR A 272 2.70 -10.85 -15.55
CA THR A 272 1.95 -12.00 -15.07
C THR A 272 2.88 -12.93 -14.31
N ILE A 273 2.51 -13.27 -13.07
CA ILE A 273 3.29 -14.20 -12.23
C ILE A 273 2.45 -15.44 -12.01
N MET A 274 3.05 -16.59 -12.35
CA MET A 274 2.44 -17.90 -12.21
C MET A 274 3.20 -18.75 -11.21
N GLN A 275 2.48 -19.55 -10.43
CA GLN A 275 3.05 -20.55 -9.55
C GLN A 275 2.27 -21.85 -9.73
N SER A 276 2.98 -22.97 -9.89
CA SER A 276 2.37 -24.31 -10.08
C SER A 276 1.31 -24.35 -11.21
N GLY A 277 1.50 -23.55 -12.26
CA GLY A 277 0.59 -23.47 -13.41
C GLY A 277 -0.60 -22.53 -13.27
N TYR A 278 -0.78 -21.88 -12.11
CA TYR A 278 -1.86 -20.92 -11.86
C TYR A 278 -1.32 -19.49 -11.86
N THR A 279 -2.05 -18.56 -12.47
CA THR A 279 -1.77 -17.12 -12.34
C THR A 279 -2.11 -16.65 -10.95
N ILE A 280 -1.10 -16.21 -10.20
CA ILE A 280 -1.26 -15.75 -8.82
C ILE A 280 -1.26 -14.23 -8.71
N TYR A 281 -0.69 -13.54 -9.69
CA TYR A 281 -0.62 -12.09 -9.73
C TYR A 281 -0.57 -11.60 -11.18
N LYS A 282 -1.23 -10.48 -11.44
CA LYS A 282 -1.28 -9.87 -12.77
C LYS A 282 -1.47 -8.37 -12.63
N THR A 283 -0.54 -7.59 -13.16
CA THR A 283 -0.60 -6.12 -13.12
C THR A 283 -0.02 -5.48 -14.37
N SER A 284 -0.35 -4.21 -14.60
CA SER A 284 0.28 -3.38 -15.62
C SER A 284 1.36 -2.51 -14.97
N VAL A 285 2.55 -2.46 -15.55
CA VAL A 285 3.65 -1.62 -15.08
C VAL A 285 4.02 -0.58 -16.13
N PRO A 286 4.36 0.66 -15.71
CA PRO A 286 4.90 1.68 -16.61
C PRO A 286 6.30 1.29 -17.10
N PRO A 287 6.84 1.97 -18.13
CA PRO A 287 8.16 1.69 -18.66
C PRO A 287 9.23 1.99 -17.61
N GLY A 288 10.31 1.21 -17.62
CA GLY A 288 11.41 1.29 -16.67
C GLY A 288 11.43 0.16 -15.63
N PRO A 289 12.25 0.30 -14.57
CA PRO A 289 12.35 -0.70 -13.52
C PRO A 289 11.05 -0.80 -12.69
N PHE A 290 10.69 -2.03 -12.35
CA PHE A 290 9.56 -2.34 -11.47
C PHE A 290 9.95 -3.31 -10.36
N GLU A 291 9.23 -3.23 -9.25
CA GLU A 291 9.35 -4.13 -8.11
C GLU A 291 7.96 -4.57 -7.63
N ILE A 292 7.70 -5.86 -7.67
CA ILE A 292 6.48 -6.47 -7.13
C ILE A 292 6.82 -7.10 -5.78
N ASN A 293 6.36 -6.45 -4.72
CA ASN A 293 6.61 -6.80 -3.32
C ASN A 293 5.31 -7.04 -2.52
N ASP A 294 4.18 -7.16 -3.22
CA ASP A 294 2.82 -7.37 -2.70
C ASP A 294 2.22 -8.71 -3.17
N LEU A 295 3.07 -9.69 -3.49
CA LEU A 295 2.61 -11.06 -3.72
C LEU A 295 2.12 -11.68 -2.42
N ASN A 296 0.90 -12.21 -2.44
CA ASN A 296 0.37 -13.04 -1.37
C ASN A 296 1.31 -14.22 -1.08
N SER A 297 1.66 -14.42 0.18
CA SER A 297 2.41 -15.60 0.61
C SER A 297 1.53 -16.85 0.42
N MET A 298 1.84 -17.66 -0.60
CA MET A 298 1.24 -18.98 -0.71
C MET A 298 2.05 -19.96 0.17
N MET A 299 1.34 -20.81 0.91
CA MET A 299 1.93 -21.83 1.81
C MET A 299 2.78 -22.88 1.07
N ALA A 300 2.68 -22.94 -0.26
CA ALA A 300 3.45 -23.85 -1.09
C ALA A 300 4.76 -23.20 -1.55
N SER A 301 5.88 -23.85 -1.23
CA SER A 301 7.15 -23.62 -1.92
C SER A 301 7.02 -24.05 -3.38
N GLY A 302 7.68 -23.33 -4.29
CA GLY A 302 7.63 -23.62 -5.72
C GLY A 302 7.91 -22.38 -6.54
N ASP A 303 8.71 -22.54 -7.59
CA ASP A 303 9.21 -21.44 -8.39
C ASP A 303 8.11 -20.55 -8.98
N LEU A 304 8.38 -19.25 -9.02
CA LEU A 304 7.52 -18.26 -9.66
C LEU A 304 7.97 -18.06 -11.11
N ASN A 305 7.09 -18.38 -12.05
CA ASN A 305 7.30 -18.08 -13.46
C ASN A 305 6.73 -16.70 -13.78
N VAL A 306 7.62 -15.75 -14.08
CA VAL A 306 7.29 -14.37 -14.37
C VAL A 306 7.29 -14.17 -15.87
N THR A 307 6.21 -13.61 -16.40
CA THR A 307 6.05 -13.25 -17.81
C THR A 307 5.82 -11.75 -17.91
N VAL A 308 6.67 -11.05 -18.66
CA VAL A 308 6.53 -9.63 -18.97
C VAL A 308 6.16 -9.51 -20.44
N LYS A 309 4.95 -9.04 -20.72
CA LYS A 309 4.43 -8.83 -22.08
C LYS A 309 4.40 -7.34 -22.38
N GLU A 310 5.28 -6.91 -23.28
CA GLU A 310 5.41 -5.52 -23.73
C GLU A 310 4.23 -5.11 -24.63
N ALA A 311 3.99 -3.80 -24.76
CA ALA A 311 2.98 -3.25 -25.67
C ALA A 311 3.21 -3.63 -27.15
N SER A 312 4.48 -3.87 -27.52
CA SER A 312 4.86 -4.36 -28.86
C SER A 312 4.45 -5.82 -29.11
N GLY A 313 4.01 -6.54 -28.07
CA GLY A 313 3.75 -7.97 -28.11
C GLY A 313 4.97 -8.85 -27.82
N GLN A 314 6.17 -8.27 -27.65
CA GLN A 314 7.35 -9.01 -27.21
C GLN A 314 7.11 -9.57 -25.80
N VAL A 315 7.48 -10.85 -25.59
CA VAL A 315 7.30 -11.53 -24.31
C VAL A 315 8.67 -11.93 -23.76
N ARG A 316 8.91 -11.60 -22.49
CA ARG A 316 10.09 -12.05 -21.73
C ARG A 316 9.63 -12.92 -20.58
N THR A 317 10.33 -14.03 -20.35
CA THR A 317 10.02 -14.95 -19.25
C THR A 317 11.26 -15.22 -18.43
N PHE A 318 11.10 -15.29 -17.11
CA PHE A 318 12.16 -15.67 -16.19
C PHE A 318 11.56 -16.32 -14.95
N THR A 319 12.37 -17.11 -14.25
CA THR A 319 11.93 -17.86 -13.07
C THR A 319 12.60 -17.30 -11.82
N VAL A 320 11.80 -17.04 -10.79
CA VAL A 320 12.27 -16.62 -9.46
C VAL A 320 12.06 -17.79 -8.50
N PRO A 321 13.13 -18.42 -8.00
CA PRO A 321 12.99 -19.50 -7.03
C PRO A 321 12.29 -19.03 -5.76
N TYR A 322 11.36 -19.85 -5.24
CA TYR A 322 10.63 -19.53 -4.01
C TYR A 322 10.63 -20.70 -3.03
N THR A 323 11.29 -20.47 -1.90
CA THR A 323 11.30 -21.34 -0.73
C THR A 323 10.84 -20.52 0.47
N SER A 324 9.84 -21.00 1.20
CA SER A 324 9.41 -20.38 2.46
C SER A 324 9.77 -21.27 3.65
N VAL A 325 10.25 -20.65 4.71
CA VAL A 325 10.53 -21.28 6.00
C VAL A 325 9.77 -20.49 7.06
N PRO A 326 9.13 -21.11 8.06
CA PRO A 326 8.28 -20.40 9.03
C PRO A 326 8.94 -19.22 9.77
N VAL A 327 10.27 -19.17 9.82
CA VAL A 327 11.06 -18.15 10.56
C VAL A 327 11.49 -16.99 9.64
N LEU A 328 11.15 -17.00 8.35
CA LEU A 328 11.49 -15.88 7.46
C LEU A 328 10.59 -14.68 7.78
N PRO A 329 11.17 -13.49 8.03
CA PRO A 329 10.39 -12.32 8.37
C PRO A 329 9.48 -11.91 7.21
N ALA A 330 8.34 -11.32 7.56
CA ALA A 330 7.49 -10.61 6.61
C ALA A 330 8.28 -9.46 5.95
N ARG A 331 7.88 -9.05 4.74
CA ARG A 331 8.55 -7.98 4.00
C ARG A 331 8.42 -6.65 4.77
N GLU A 332 9.54 -5.96 4.99
CA GLU A 332 9.48 -4.55 5.41
C GLU A 332 9.20 -3.64 4.21
N PRO A 333 8.33 -2.63 4.34
CA PRO A 333 8.11 -1.65 3.29
C PRO A 333 9.37 -0.79 3.09
N SER A 334 9.82 -0.69 1.84
CA SER A 334 10.95 0.15 1.39
C SER A 334 10.58 1.62 1.18
#